data_AF-A0A973LL18-F1
#
_entry.id   AF-A0A973LL18-F1
#
_cell.length_a   1.000
_cell.length_b   1.000
_cell.length_c   1.000
_cell.angle_alpha   90.00
_cell.angle_beta   90.00
_cell.angle_gamma   90.00
#
_symmetry.space_group_name_H-M   'P 1'
#
loop_
_entity.id
_entity.type
_entity.pdbx_description
1 polymer ?
#
loop_
_entity_poly.entity_id
_entity_poly.type
_entity_poly.pdbx_seq_one_letter_code
_entity_poly.pdbx_strand_id
1 'polypeptide(L)'
;RPAPAAAPGPAGHPRLRPDIRRLLSALHDVPAYLVDRNTTVLAWNRPAAALITDFGALPAEQRNMARLVFLDEGIRSLYADWRARARDITGFLRLDAGRRPADPGTAALIEELSAASPEFRELWAEHEVKDKGYGRYRYRHPLVGELELAYETLRLPYDPGLALTVHTAEEGSPSHTALRLLTTWAAEQTFTG
;
A
#
# COMPACT_ATOMS: atom_id res chain seq x y z
N ARG A 1 6.51 30.52 38.33
CA ARG A 1 5.50 29.46 38.06
C ARG A 1 5.64 29.06 36.60
N PRO A 2 6.15 27.87 36.25
CA PRO A 2 6.21 27.46 34.85
C PRO A 2 4.80 27.14 34.34
N ALA A 3 4.54 27.45 33.08
CA ALA A 3 3.27 27.23 32.39
C ALA A 3 3.01 25.73 32.18
N PRO A 4 1.74 25.29 32.10
CA PRO A 4 1.41 23.88 31.89
C PRO A 4 1.90 23.42 30.52
N ALA A 5 2.56 22.26 30.48
CA ALA A 5 2.94 21.58 29.25
C ALA A 5 1.68 21.27 28.43
N ALA A 6 1.71 21.66 27.15
CA ALA A 6 0.64 21.36 26.20
C ALA A 6 0.44 19.84 26.08
N ALA A 7 -0.82 19.40 26.06
CA ALA A 7 -1.18 18.01 25.86
C ALA A 7 -0.67 17.49 24.50
N PRO A 8 -0.21 16.24 24.42
CA PRO A 8 0.19 15.64 23.14
C PRO A 8 -1.04 15.54 22.22
N GLY A 9 -0.95 16.16 21.04
CA GLY A 9 -1.95 16.00 19.98
C GLY A 9 -2.02 14.56 19.47
N PRO A 10 -3.08 14.20 18.72
CA PRO A 10 -3.25 12.85 18.18
C PRO A 10 -2.01 12.45 17.38
N ALA A 11 -1.51 11.23 17.61
CA ALA A 11 -0.23 10.71 17.14
C ALA A 11 0.02 11.06 15.67
N GLY A 12 0.74 12.16 15.43
CA GLY A 12 1.08 12.61 14.10
C GLY A 12 2.03 11.61 13.47
N HIS A 13 1.70 11.12 12.28
CA HIS A 13 2.61 10.31 11.48
C HIS A 13 4.00 10.97 11.49
N PRO A 14 5.09 10.22 11.74
CA PRO A 14 6.43 10.78 11.75
C PRO A 14 6.61 11.58 10.47
N ARG A 15 6.99 12.86 10.60
CA ARG A 15 7.14 13.76 9.45
C ARG A 15 8.05 13.08 8.44
N LEU A 16 7.47 12.68 7.31
CA LEU A 16 8.21 11.98 6.28
C LEU A 16 9.39 12.83 5.84
N ARG A 17 10.60 12.24 5.88
CA ARG A 17 11.83 12.93 5.51
C ARG A 17 11.74 13.44 4.07
N PRO A 18 12.16 14.68 3.79
CA PRO A 18 12.12 15.25 2.44
C PRO A 18 12.85 14.39 1.40
N ASP A 19 13.93 13.70 1.79
CA ASP A 19 14.69 12.81 0.91
C ASP A 19 13.87 11.63 0.39
N ILE A 20 12.98 11.05 1.21
CA ILE A 20 12.13 9.94 0.79
C ILE A 20 11.08 10.42 -0.23
N ARG A 21 10.56 11.64 -0.05
CA ARG A 21 9.68 12.25 -1.06
C ARG A 21 10.41 12.47 -2.37
N ARG A 22 11.62 13.01 -2.34
CA ARG A 22 12.47 13.17 -3.53
C ARG A 22 12.77 11.83 -4.21
N LEU A 23 13.04 10.78 -3.43
CA LEU A 23 13.24 9.43 -3.95
C LEU A 23 12.01 8.92 -4.70
N LEU A 24 10.81 9.06 -4.12
CA LEU A 24 9.56 8.70 -4.78
C LEU A 24 9.36 9.48 -6.09
N SER A 25 9.64 10.78 -6.09
CA SER A 25 9.56 11.63 -7.29
C SER A 25 10.59 11.27 -8.36
N ALA A 26 11.74 10.70 -7.98
CA ALA A 26 12.76 10.22 -8.91
C ALA A 26 12.39 8.90 -9.60
N LEU A 27 11.35 8.21 -9.16
CA LEU A 27 10.84 7.00 -9.80
C LEU A 27 9.72 7.36 -10.78
N HIS A 28 10.07 7.86 -11.96
CA HIS A 28 9.12 8.42 -12.93
C HIS A 28 8.28 7.35 -13.64
N ASP A 29 8.86 6.18 -13.93
CA ASP A 29 8.24 5.09 -14.69
C ASP A 29 7.96 3.85 -13.84
N VAL A 30 8.21 3.93 -12.53
CA VAL A 30 8.13 2.79 -11.60
C VAL A 30 7.11 3.12 -10.51
N PRO A 31 5.94 2.47 -10.46
CA PRO A 31 4.95 2.64 -9.41
C PRO A 31 5.53 2.36 -8.03
N ALA A 32 5.57 3.39 -7.19
CA ALA A 32 6.15 3.32 -5.85
C ALA A 32 5.30 4.05 -4.82
N TYR A 33 5.13 3.42 -3.66
CA TYR A 33 4.47 4.02 -2.51
C TYR A 33 5.11 3.59 -1.20
N LEU A 34 4.95 4.43 -0.19
CA LEU A 34 5.45 4.21 1.15
C LEU A 34 4.29 3.88 2.09
N VAL A 35 4.45 2.81 2.86
CA VAL A 35 3.50 2.42 3.91
C VAL A 35 4.13 2.41 5.29
N ASP A 36 3.31 2.58 6.31
CA ASP A 36 3.63 2.18 7.67
C ASP A 36 3.39 0.68 7.91
N ARG A 37 3.56 0.25 9.16
CA ARG A 37 3.40 -1.14 9.61
C ARG A 37 1.97 -1.65 9.51
N ASN A 38 1.00 -0.75 9.52
CA ASN A 38 -0.42 -1.06 9.47
C ASN A 38 -0.92 -0.99 8.03
N THR A 39 0.00 -0.86 7.06
CA THR A 39 -0.26 -0.71 5.63
C THR A 39 -0.91 0.62 5.23
N THR A 40 -0.85 1.63 6.11
CA THR A 40 -1.31 2.99 5.79
C THR A 40 -0.35 3.60 4.78
N VAL A 41 -0.89 4.08 3.66
CA VAL A 41 -0.13 4.74 2.60
C VAL A 41 0.18 6.18 3.02
N LEU A 42 1.45 6.46 3.26
CA LEU A 42 1.94 7.75 3.75
C LEU A 42 2.40 8.69 2.63
N ALA A 43 2.86 8.11 1.52
CA ALA A 43 3.30 8.84 0.33
C ALA A 43 3.29 7.90 -0.88
N TRP A 44 3.15 8.47 -2.07
CA TRP A 44 3.13 7.74 -3.33
C TRP A 44 3.68 8.61 -4.45
N ASN A 45 4.10 7.98 -5.54
CA ASN A 45 4.40 8.69 -6.78
C ASN A 45 3.21 8.62 -7.76
N ARG A 46 3.29 9.41 -8.82
CA ARG A 46 2.25 9.51 -9.85
C ARG A 46 1.96 8.17 -10.54
N PRO A 47 2.96 7.34 -10.92
CA PRO A 47 2.70 6.01 -11.45
C PRO A 47 1.97 5.07 -10.47
N ALA A 48 2.21 5.17 -9.16
CA ALA A 48 1.45 4.40 -8.17
C ALA A 48 -0.01 4.85 -8.09
N ALA A 49 -0.28 6.16 -8.17
CA ALA A 49 -1.64 6.67 -8.22
C ALA A 49 -2.37 6.19 -9.49
N ALA A 50 -1.67 6.19 -10.62
CA ALA A 50 -2.21 5.69 -11.88
C ALA A 50 -2.45 4.18 -11.89
N LEU A 51 -1.58 3.38 -11.25
CA LEU A 51 -1.70 1.92 -11.21
C LEU A 51 -2.78 1.43 -10.24
N ILE A 52 -2.95 2.10 -9.10
CA ILE A 52 -3.77 1.60 -7.99
C ILE A 52 -5.03 2.45 -7.84
N THR A 53 -4.85 3.70 -7.41
CA THR A 53 -5.93 4.69 -7.25
C THR A 53 -5.33 6.05 -6.90
N ASP A 54 -6.07 7.14 -7.12
CA ASP A 54 -5.69 8.47 -6.63
C ASP A 54 -5.83 8.52 -5.10
N PHE A 55 -4.75 8.14 -4.40
CA PHE A 55 -4.70 8.16 -2.94
C PHE A 55 -4.95 9.55 -2.36
N GLY A 56 -4.66 10.64 -3.08
CA GLY A 56 -4.89 11.99 -2.59
C GLY A 56 -6.36 12.40 -2.59
N ALA A 57 -7.15 11.80 -3.49
CA ALA A 57 -8.61 11.97 -3.52
C ALA A 57 -9.32 11.22 -2.38
N LEU A 58 -8.65 10.25 -1.75
CA LEU A 58 -9.19 9.52 -0.60
C LEU A 58 -9.00 10.31 0.71
N PRO A 59 -9.95 10.26 1.65
CA PRO A 59 -9.73 10.69 3.03
C PRO A 59 -8.53 9.99 3.66
N ALA A 60 -7.78 10.67 4.53
CA ALA A 60 -6.51 10.16 5.07
C ALA A 60 -6.67 8.82 5.80
N GLU A 61 -7.77 8.64 6.52
CA GLU A 61 -8.12 7.42 7.25
C GLU A 61 -8.42 6.22 6.33
N GLN A 62 -8.79 6.47 5.06
CA GLN A 62 -9.09 5.43 4.07
C GLN A 62 -7.86 5.02 3.26
N ARG A 63 -6.74 5.76 3.37
CA ARG A 63 -5.47 5.47 2.67
C ARG A 63 -4.74 4.30 3.32
N ASN A 64 -5.35 3.13 3.32
CA ASN A 64 -4.79 1.92 3.91
C ASN A 64 -4.95 0.75 2.95
N MET A 65 -3.85 0.09 2.59
CA MET A 65 -3.89 -0.95 1.57
C MET A 65 -4.73 -2.16 1.98
N ALA A 66 -4.83 -2.47 3.27
CA ALA A 66 -5.72 -3.54 3.73
C ALA A 66 -7.19 -3.16 3.57
N ARG A 67 -7.57 -1.93 3.98
CA ARG A 67 -8.94 -1.42 3.75
C ARG A 67 -9.27 -1.42 2.26
N LEU A 68 -8.39 -0.89 1.43
CA LEU A 68 -8.59 -0.82 -0.02
C LEU A 68 -8.77 -2.23 -0.63
N VAL A 69 -7.95 -3.20 -0.26
CA VAL A 69 -8.08 -4.56 -0.83
C VAL A 69 -9.34 -5.27 -0.38
N PHE A 70 -9.83 -5.06 0.84
CA PHE A 70 -10.97 -5.82 1.37
C PHE A 70 -12.31 -5.10 1.26
N LEU A 71 -12.33 -3.77 1.21
CA LEU A 71 -13.55 -2.96 1.34
C LEU A 71 -13.85 -2.10 0.11
N ASP A 72 -12.92 -1.96 -0.84
CA ASP A 72 -13.13 -1.21 -2.09
C ASP A 72 -13.27 -2.16 -3.28
N GLU A 73 -14.44 -2.16 -3.91
CA GLU A 73 -14.75 -3.06 -5.03
C GLU A 73 -13.97 -2.73 -6.32
N GLY A 74 -13.60 -1.46 -6.50
CA GLY A 74 -12.77 -1.02 -7.62
C GLY A 74 -11.35 -1.58 -7.49
N ILE A 75 -10.77 -1.49 -6.29
CA ILE A 75 -9.48 -2.09 -5.97
C ILE A 75 -9.54 -3.62 -6.01
N ARG A 76 -10.65 -4.23 -5.57
CA ARG A 76 -10.84 -5.67 -5.72
C ARG A 76 -10.78 -6.09 -7.18
N SER A 77 -11.54 -5.41 -8.04
CA SER A 77 -11.63 -5.68 -9.48
C SER A 77 -10.31 -5.44 -10.23
N LEU A 78 -9.45 -4.56 -9.70
CA LEU A 78 -8.14 -4.28 -10.25
C LEU A 78 -7.19 -5.49 -10.20
N TYR A 79 -7.35 -6.42 -9.25
CA TYR A 79 -6.48 -7.61 -9.15
C TYR A 79 -7.09 -8.81 -9.88
N ALA A 80 -6.38 -9.35 -10.87
CA ALA A 80 -6.80 -10.55 -11.60
C ALA A 80 -6.88 -11.78 -10.68
N ASP A 81 -5.96 -11.85 -9.72
CA ASP A 81 -5.96 -12.80 -8.61
C ASP A 81 -6.06 -12.04 -7.27
N TRP A 82 -7.24 -11.50 -7.02
CA TRP A 82 -7.53 -10.78 -5.79
C TRP A 82 -7.29 -11.62 -4.54
N ARG A 83 -7.63 -12.91 -4.55
CA ARG A 83 -7.50 -13.77 -3.35
C ARG A 83 -6.03 -13.95 -2.96
N ALA A 84 -5.10 -14.03 -3.92
CA ALA A 84 -3.67 -14.03 -3.62
C ALA A 84 -3.21 -12.72 -2.96
N ARG A 85 -3.66 -11.56 -3.46
CA ARG A 85 -3.37 -10.26 -2.85
C ARG A 85 -3.95 -10.13 -1.44
N ALA A 86 -5.18 -10.60 -1.23
CA ALA A 86 -5.84 -10.62 0.06
C ALA A 86 -5.08 -11.48 1.09
N ARG A 87 -4.62 -12.67 0.67
CA ARG A 87 -3.76 -13.54 1.51
C ARG A 87 -2.45 -12.86 1.91
N ASP A 88 -1.77 -12.22 0.96
CA ASP A 88 -0.52 -11.50 1.25
C ASP A 88 -0.71 -10.42 2.32
N ILE A 89 -1.78 -9.62 2.22
CA ILE A 89 -2.08 -8.59 3.22
C ILE A 89 -2.42 -9.22 4.58
N THR A 90 -3.25 -10.26 4.58
CA THR A 90 -3.66 -10.94 5.82
C THR A 90 -2.46 -11.54 6.55
N GLY A 91 -1.59 -12.24 5.81
CA GLY A 91 -0.38 -12.83 6.36
C GLY A 91 0.61 -11.79 6.91
N PHE A 92 0.70 -10.62 6.26
CA PHE A 92 1.51 -9.50 6.74
C PHE A 92 0.94 -8.89 8.02
N LEU A 93 -0.38 -8.64 8.09
CA LEU A 93 -1.02 -8.11 9.30
C LEU A 93 -0.85 -9.08 10.47
N ARG A 94 -0.95 -10.38 10.23
CA ARG A 94 -0.69 -11.39 11.25
C ARG A 94 0.75 -11.39 11.73
N LEU A 95 1.71 -11.27 10.81
CA LEU A 95 3.11 -11.16 11.16
C LEU A 95 3.37 -9.93 12.05
N ASP A 96 2.78 -8.77 11.73
CA ASP A 96 2.97 -7.57 12.55
C ASP A 96 2.26 -7.69 13.92
N ALA A 97 1.03 -8.21 13.96
CA ALA A 97 0.32 -8.48 15.20
C ALA A 97 1.09 -9.44 16.13
N GLY A 98 1.72 -10.48 15.57
CA GLY A 98 2.57 -11.39 16.35
C GLY A 98 3.86 -10.73 16.87
N ARG A 99 4.42 -9.77 16.11
CA ARG A 99 5.61 -9.01 16.53
C ARG A 99 5.27 -7.93 17.58
N ARG A 100 4.05 -7.39 17.59
CA ARG A 100 3.57 -6.38 18.54
C ARG A 100 2.13 -6.64 18.97
N PRO A 101 1.90 -7.58 19.90
CA PRO A 101 0.54 -7.93 20.33
C PRO A 101 -0.22 -6.78 21.00
N ALA A 102 0.48 -5.75 21.49
CA ALA A 102 -0.10 -4.62 22.20
C ALA A 102 -0.26 -3.36 21.32
N ASP A 103 -0.08 -3.45 20.00
CA ASP A 103 -0.30 -2.30 19.11
C ASP A 103 -1.81 -2.06 18.88
N PRO A 104 -2.38 -0.96 19.39
CA PRO A 104 -3.83 -0.72 19.28
C PRO A 104 -4.27 -0.44 17.84
N GLY A 105 -3.37 0.08 16.99
CA GLY A 105 -3.69 0.38 15.59
C GLY A 105 -3.90 -0.90 14.78
N THR A 106 -3.03 -1.90 14.94
CA THR A 106 -3.14 -3.19 14.25
C THR A 106 -4.34 -3.98 14.77
N ALA A 107 -4.58 -3.97 16.08
CA ALA A 107 -5.76 -4.61 16.67
C ALA A 107 -7.08 -4.01 16.11
N ALA A 108 -7.22 -2.68 16.13
CA ALA A 108 -8.40 -2.00 15.61
C ALA A 108 -8.64 -2.27 14.12
N LEU A 109 -7.58 -2.29 13.31
CA LEU A 109 -7.69 -2.62 11.88
C LEU A 109 -8.15 -4.07 11.66
N ILE A 110 -7.63 -5.02 12.43
CA ILE A 110 -8.05 -6.44 12.34
C ILE A 110 -9.51 -6.58 12.74
N GLU A 111 -9.96 -5.91 13.80
CA GLU A 111 -11.35 -5.93 14.24
C GLU A 111 -12.29 -5.34 13.18
N GLU A 112 -11.94 -4.18 12.62
CA GLU A 112 -12.69 -3.53 11.53
C GLU A 112 -12.84 -4.46 10.32
N LEU A 113 -11.73 -4.99 9.81
CA LEU A 113 -11.73 -5.86 8.63
C LEU A 113 -12.48 -7.17 8.91
N SER A 114 -12.34 -7.72 10.12
CA SER A 114 -13.09 -8.90 10.55
C SER A 114 -14.59 -8.63 10.62
N ALA A 115 -15.04 -7.45 11.04
CA ALA A 115 -16.45 -7.12 11.05
C ALA A 115 -17.00 -6.93 9.62
N ALA A 116 -16.26 -6.23 8.78
CA ALA A 116 -16.73 -5.76 7.48
C ALA A 116 -16.56 -6.77 6.32
N SER A 117 -15.59 -7.69 6.39
CA SER A 117 -15.30 -8.64 5.29
C SER A 117 -15.35 -10.11 5.75
N PRO A 118 -16.32 -10.90 5.26
CA PRO A 118 -16.34 -12.35 5.45
C PRO A 118 -15.07 -13.05 4.94
N GLU A 119 -14.54 -12.60 3.80
CA GLU A 119 -13.32 -13.17 3.23
C GLU A 119 -12.09 -12.84 4.08
N PHE A 120 -12.01 -11.64 4.68
CA PHE A 120 -10.95 -11.36 5.65
C PHE A 120 -11.04 -12.32 6.84
N ARG A 121 -12.24 -12.55 7.40
CA ARG A 121 -12.41 -13.52 8.51
C ARG A 121 -11.95 -14.92 8.13
N GLU A 122 -12.31 -15.36 6.92
CA GLU A 122 -11.90 -16.67 6.39
C GLU A 122 -10.37 -16.77 6.32
N LEU A 123 -9.72 -15.84 5.62
CA LEU A 123 -8.25 -15.83 5.49
C LEU A 123 -7.54 -15.62 6.82
N TRP A 124 -8.13 -14.84 7.73
CA TRP A 124 -7.61 -14.68 9.08
C TRP A 124 -7.69 -16.03 9.80
N ALA A 125 -8.76 -16.81 9.69
CA ALA A 125 -8.83 -18.13 10.32
C ALA A 125 -7.82 -19.16 9.77
N GLU A 126 -7.25 -18.95 8.56
CA GLU A 126 -6.22 -19.82 7.98
C GLU A 126 -4.87 -19.74 8.73
N HIS A 127 -4.65 -18.74 9.61
CA HIS A 127 -3.43 -18.55 10.42
C HIS A 127 -2.11 -18.47 9.62
N GLU A 128 -2.18 -18.22 8.31
CA GLU A 128 -0.99 -18.06 7.50
C GLU A 128 -0.21 -16.81 7.92
N VAL A 129 1.11 -16.97 8.08
CA VAL A 129 2.05 -15.89 8.37
C VAL A 129 2.95 -15.73 7.15
N LYS A 130 2.98 -14.52 6.58
CA LYS A 130 3.79 -14.25 5.41
C LYS A 130 4.39 -12.85 5.51
N ASP A 131 5.70 -12.75 5.35
CA ASP A 131 6.32 -11.45 5.16
C ASP A 131 6.08 -11.00 3.71
N LYS A 132 5.74 -9.74 3.53
CA LYS A 132 5.49 -9.14 2.22
C LYS A 132 6.80 -8.56 1.69
N GLY A 133 7.79 -9.43 1.47
CA GLY A 133 9.11 -9.04 0.97
C GLY A 133 9.06 -8.72 -0.52
N TYR A 134 8.77 -9.72 -1.34
CA TYR A 134 8.72 -9.61 -2.79
C TYR A 134 7.71 -10.59 -3.38
N GLY A 135 7.39 -10.43 -4.65
CA GLY A 135 6.51 -11.34 -5.35
C GLY A 135 6.01 -10.75 -6.67
N ARG A 136 4.87 -11.25 -7.14
CA ARG A 136 4.23 -10.77 -8.37
C ARG A 136 2.74 -10.57 -8.14
N TYR A 137 2.19 -9.53 -8.75
CA TYR A 137 0.75 -9.30 -8.80
C TYR A 137 0.29 -9.24 -10.25
N ARG A 138 -0.86 -9.88 -10.50
CA ARG A 138 -1.59 -9.78 -11.76
C ARG A 138 -2.72 -8.78 -11.59
N TYR A 139 -2.74 -7.79 -12.46
CA TYR A 139 -3.73 -6.71 -12.50
C TYR A 139 -4.61 -6.87 -13.74
N ARG A 140 -5.85 -6.40 -13.64
CA ARG A 140 -6.75 -6.09 -14.75
C ARG A 140 -7.01 -4.59 -14.71
N HIS A 141 -6.10 -3.83 -15.31
CA HIS A 141 -6.14 -2.38 -15.26
C HIS A 141 -7.11 -1.83 -16.32
N PRO A 142 -8.05 -0.95 -15.97
CA PRO A 142 -9.11 -0.50 -16.88
C PRO A 142 -8.57 0.23 -18.13
N LEU A 143 -7.41 0.87 -18.03
CA LEU A 143 -6.82 1.63 -19.14
C LEU A 143 -5.87 0.85 -20.03
N VAL A 144 -5.16 -0.15 -19.47
CA VAL A 144 -4.05 -0.83 -20.18
C VAL A 144 -4.19 -2.35 -20.20
N GLY A 145 -5.32 -2.88 -19.70
CA GLY A 145 -5.60 -4.31 -19.69
C GLY A 145 -4.80 -5.06 -18.64
N GLU A 146 -4.41 -6.29 -18.96
CA GLU A 146 -3.71 -7.16 -18.02
C GLU A 146 -2.24 -6.76 -17.83
N LEU A 147 -1.78 -6.74 -16.58
CA LEU A 147 -0.39 -6.51 -16.22
C LEU A 147 0.05 -7.59 -15.24
N GLU A 148 1.22 -8.18 -15.45
CA GLU A 148 1.93 -8.89 -14.40
C GLU A 148 3.15 -8.07 -13.97
N LEU A 149 3.16 -7.61 -12.74
CA LEU A 149 4.25 -6.80 -12.17
C LEU A 149 4.89 -7.53 -11.01
N ALA A 150 6.22 -7.57 -10.99
CA ALA A 150 6.97 -7.89 -9.79
C ALA A 150 6.84 -6.75 -8.79
N TYR A 151 6.87 -7.07 -7.51
CA TYR A 151 6.98 -6.08 -6.44
C TYR A 151 8.13 -6.41 -5.51
N GLU A 152 8.74 -5.36 -4.97
CA GLU A 152 9.77 -5.42 -3.93
C GLU A 152 9.38 -4.46 -2.81
N THR A 153 9.50 -4.90 -1.57
CA THR A 153 9.21 -4.12 -0.36
C THR A 153 10.48 -3.91 0.44
N LEU A 154 10.98 -2.68 0.39
CA LEU A 154 12.23 -2.25 0.99
C LEU A 154 11.95 -1.57 2.34
N ARG A 155 12.35 -2.22 3.44
CA ARG A 155 12.24 -1.65 4.79
C ARG A 155 13.32 -0.58 4.97
N LEU A 156 12.96 0.58 5.52
CA LEU A 156 13.91 1.68 5.72
C LEU A 156 14.69 1.49 7.04
N PRO A 157 16.04 1.36 7.01
CA PRO A 157 16.82 1.10 8.22
C PRO A 157 16.74 2.22 9.27
N TYR A 158 16.69 3.47 8.81
CA TYR A 158 16.67 4.67 9.66
C TYR A 158 15.26 5.14 10.01
N ASP A 159 14.23 4.50 9.48
CA ASP A 159 12.84 4.83 9.74
C ASP A 159 12.06 3.53 10.07
N PRO A 160 12.32 2.91 11.24
CA PRO A 160 11.84 1.55 11.54
C PRO A 160 10.32 1.46 11.56
N GLY A 161 9.76 0.82 10.55
CA GLY A 161 8.31 0.64 10.40
C GLY A 161 7.76 1.26 9.13
N LEU A 162 8.57 2.03 8.43
CA LEU A 162 8.28 2.42 7.06
C LEU A 162 8.84 1.40 6.08
N ALA A 163 8.06 1.15 5.04
CA ALA A 163 8.47 0.30 3.93
C ALA A 163 8.08 0.94 2.60
N LEU A 164 9.01 0.94 1.65
CA LEU A 164 8.81 1.38 0.29
C LEU A 164 8.47 0.16 -0.58
N THR A 165 7.30 0.15 -1.21
CA THR A 165 6.94 -0.87 -2.20
C THR A 165 7.09 -0.31 -3.60
N VAL A 166 7.86 -0.99 -4.44
CA VAL A 166 8.05 -0.66 -5.87
C VAL A 166 7.51 -1.77 -6.75
N HIS A 167 7.01 -1.43 -7.94
CA HIS A 167 6.49 -2.39 -8.92
C HIS A 167 7.26 -2.27 -10.23
N THR A 168 7.73 -3.40 -10.74
CA THR A 168 8.52 -3.46 -11.98
C THR A 168 7.95 -4.49 -12.93
N ALA A 169 8.21 -4.28 -14.22
CA ALA A 169 7.96 -5.26 -15.27
C ALA A 169 9.30 -5.65 -15.90
N GLU A 170 9.37 -6.88 -16.42
CA GLU A 170 10.54 -7.33 -17.15
C GLU A 170 10.69 -6.54 -18.46
N GLU A 171 11.89 -6.04 -18.74
CA GLU A 171 12.15 -5.22 -19.93
C GLU A 171 11.78 -5.99 -21.21
N GLY A 172 11.15 -5.29 -22.16
CA GLY A 172 10.64 -5.88 -23.40
C GLY A 172 9.36 -6.73 -23.27
N SER A 173 8.87 -7.00 -22.06
CA SER A 173 7.62 -7.77 -21.87
C SER A 173 6.36 -6.97 -22.24
N PRO A 174 5.21 -7.64 -22.52
CA PRO A 174 3.93 -6.95 -22.68
C PRO A 174 3.54 -6.09 -21.47
N SER A 175 3.80 -6.58 -20.24
CA SER A 175 3.59 -5.82 -19.01
C SER A 175 4.43 -4.54 -18.96
N HIS A 176 5.67 -4.57 -19.48
CA HIS A 176 6.53 -3.39 -19.53
C HIS A 176 5.99 -2.34 -20.51
N THR A 177 5.53 -2.76 -21.69
CA THR A 177 4.85 -1.85 -22.63
C THR A 177 3.59 -1.25 -22.02
N ALA A 178 2.72 -2.07 -21.42
CA ALA A 178 1.48 -1.61 -20.81
C ALA A 178 1.75 -0.66 -19.61
N LEU A 179 2.76 -0.95 -18.79
CA LEU A 179 3.16 -0.06 -17.71
C LEU A 179 3.66 1.30 -18.24
N ARG A 180 4.47 1.31 -19.30
CA ARG A 180 4.93 2.56 -19.93
C ARG A 180 3.80 3.38 -20.55
N LEU A 181 2.81 2.72 -21.15
CA LEU A 181 1.60 3.39 -21.64
C LEU A 181 0.85 4.04 -20.48
N LEU A 182 0.72 3.32 -19.36
CA LEU A 182 0.08 3.85 -18.16
C LEU A 182 0.84 5.04 -17.58
N THR A 183 2.17 4.99 -17.48
CA THR A 183 2.97 6.11 -16.94
C THR A 183 2.96 7.32 -17.87
N THR A 184 2.96 7.11 -19.18
CA THR A 184 2.82 8.18 -20.18
C THR A 184 1.45 8.85 -20.08
N TRP A 185 0.37 8.07 -20.05
CA TRP A 185 -0.97 8.60 -19.81
C TRP A 185 -1.04 9.35 -18.50
N ALA A 186 -0.48 8.77 -17.43
CA ALA A 186 -0.46 9.38 -16.11
C ALA A 186 0.25 10.74 -16.12
N ALA A 187 1.34 10.89 -16.88
CA ALA A 187 2.11 12.13 -17.01
C ALA A 187 1.31 13.32 -17.59
N GLU A 188 0.19 13.03 -18.25
CA GLU A 188 -0.76 14.02 -18.78
C GLU A 188 -1.92 14.32 -17.81
N GLN A 189 -2.11 13.51 -16.76
CA GLN A 189 -3.24 13.62 -15.82
C GLN A 189 -2.90 14.30 -14.49
N THR A 190 -3.74 15.21 -14.02
CA THR A 190 -3.57 15.77 -12.66
C THR A 190 -4.06 14.75 -11.62
N PHE A 191 -3.13 14.19 -10.83
CA PHE A 191 -3.47 13.42 -9.63
C PHE A 191 -3.39 14.32 -8.40
N THR A 192 -4.24 14.10 -7.42
CA THR A 192 -4.20 14.84 -6.17
C THR A 192 -3.00 14.35 -5.35
N GLY A 193 -2.01 15.21 -5.08
CA GLY A 193 -0.76 14.84 -4.40
C GLY A 193 -0.09 16.00 -3.70
#